data_AF-A0A0F9HGE1-F1
#
_entry.id   AF-A0A0F9HGE1-F1
#
_cell.length_a   1.000
_cell.length_b   1.000
_cell.length_c   1.000
_cell.angle_alpha   90.00
_cell.angle_beta   90.00
_cell.angle_gamma   90.00
#
_symmetry.space_group_name_H-M   'P 1'
#
loop_
_entity.id
_entity.type
_entity.pdbx_description
1 polymer ?
#
loop_
_entity_poly.entity_id
_entity_poly.type
_entity_poly.pdbx_seq_one_letter_code
_entity_poly.pdbx_strand_id
1 'polypeptide(L)'
;MESNYRNQKEVEDNFSFERRCQPYADDFYRSKGYTPERVEGPENKLYDVKLKKNGVKVTVEEKFLRNDADIMFVEIKQDTETDAPGWIEYTRATYLFYVMPSGAILCFMSKLKKFIRYYGSFYPDAICTKGWGRTLNKVIPIEVILENKIGKDVGSIFPCTE
;
A
#
# COMPACT_ATOMS: atom_id res chain seq x y z
N MET A 1 -11.41 -27.51 15.71
CA MET A 1 -10.58 -27.33 14.50
C MET A 1 -11.52 -26.84 13.42
N GLU A 2 -11.72 -25.53 13.34
CA GLU A 2 -12.57 -24.93 12.31
C GLU A 2 -11.74 -24.80 11.02
N SER A 3 -12.33 -25.25 9.93
CA SER A 3 -11.69 -25.48 8.64
C SER A 3 -11.14 -24.20 8.00
N ASN A 4 -9.91 -24.31 7.48
CA ASN A 4 -9.19 -23.36 6.65
C ASN A 4 -9.83 -23.14 5.27
N TYR A 5 -11.04 -22.58 5.22
CA TYR A 5 -11.62 -22.12 3.94
C TYR A 5 -11.22 -20.67 3.68
N ARG A 6 -10.27 -20.51 2.76
CA ARG A 6 -9.91 -19.24 2.13
C ARG A 6 -11.14 -18.72 1.37
N ASN A 7 -11.65 -17.54 1.72
CA ASN A 7 -12.75 -16.93 0.98
C ASN A 7 -12.24 -16.38 -0.36
N GLN A 8 -12.11 -17.25 -1.38
CA GLN A 8 -11.60 -16.89 -2.72
C GLN A 8 -12.28 -15.64 -3.30
N LYS A 9 -13.57 -15.45 -3.00
CA LYS A 9 -14.33 -14.28 -3.42
C LYS A 9 -13.75 -12.96 -2.88
N GLU A 10 -13.37 -12.90 -1.61
CA GLU A 10 -12.75 -11.69 -1.03
C GLU A 10 -11.39 -11.39 -1.65
N VAL A 11 -10.65 -12.42 -2.02
CA VAL A 11 -9.37 -12.27 -2.72
C VAL A 11 -9.59 -11.66 -4.09
N GLU A 12 -10.53 -12.23 -4.87
CA GLU A 12 -10.90 -11.75 -6.20
C GLU A 12 -11.47 -10.32 -6.16
N ASP A 13 -12.30 -10.01 -5.17
CA ASP A 13 -12.88 -8.69 -4.99
C ASP A 13 -11.79 -7.65 -4.74
N ASN A 14 -10.85 -7.92 -3.83
CA ASN A 14 -9.74 -6.98 -3.54
C ASN A 14 -8.87 -6.74 -4.77
N PHE A 15 -8.44 -7.80 -5.47
CA PHE A 15 -7.66 -7.65 -6.71
C PHE A 15 -8.43 -6.90 -7.81
N SER A 16 -9.74 -7.09 -7.90
CA SER A 16 -10.58 -6.39 -8.87
C SER A 16 -10.73 -4.91 -8.54
N PHE A 17 -10.75 -4.54 -7.26
CA PHE A 17 -10.73 -3.14 -6.85
C PHE A 17 -9.39 -2.47 -7.12
N GLU A 18 -8.28 -3.08 -6.72
CA GLU A 18 -6.95 -2.49 -6.98
C GLU A 18 -6.73 -2.28 -8.48
N ARG A 19 -7.08 -3.25 -9.32
CA ARG A 19 -7.01 -3.12 -10.79
C ARG A 19 -7.90 -2.01 -11.34
N ARG A 20 -9.08 -1.78 -10.76
CA ARG A 20 -9.95 -0.65 -11.15
C ARG A 20 -9.35 0.70 -10.76
N CYS A 21 -8.53 0.76 -9.71
CA CYS A 21 -7.92 2.01 -9.26
C CYS A 21 -6.60 2.38 -9.96
N GLN A 22 -5.88 1.39 -10.49
CA GLN A 22 -4.60 1.60 -11.19
C GLN A 22 -4.66 2.63 -12.34
N PRO A 23 -5.70 2.69 -13.20
CA PRO A 23 -5.81 3.72 -14.24
C PRO A 23 -5.80 5.16 -13.68
N TYR A 24 -6.44 5.40 -12.54
CA TYR A 24 -6.45 6.73 -11.91
C TYR A 24 -5.09 7.10 -11.33
N ALA A 25 -4.37 6.13 -10.76
CA ALA A 25 -2.98 6.33 -10.33
C ALA A 25 -2.08 6.63 -11.55
N ASP A 26 -2.27 5.93 -12.66
CA ASP A 26 -1.56 6.20 -13.91
C ASP A 26 -1.80 7.62 -14.43
N ASP A 27 -3.05 8.07 -14.45
CA ASP A 27 -3.42 9.42 -14.87
C ASP A 27 -2.84 10.49 -13.92
N PHE A 28 -2.85 10.23 -12.63
CA PHE A 28 -2.15 11.07 -11.66
C PHE A 28 -0.65 11.17 -11.99
N TYR A 29 0.05 10.06 -12.22
CA TYR A 29 1.47 10.08 -12.58
C TYR A 29 1.73 10.85 -13.87
N ARG A 30 0.90 10.62 -14.91
CA ARG A 30 0.97 11.35 -16.18
C ARG A 30 0.76 12.84 -15.99
N SER A 31 -0.19 13.25 -15.15
CA SER A 31 -0.43 14.67 -14.82
C SER A 31 0.79 15.34 -14.15
N LYS A 32 1.62 14.56 -13.46
CA LYS A 32 2.89 15.01 -12.87
C LYS A 32 4.08 14.88 -13.83
N GLY A 33 3.85 14.50 -15.09
CA GLY A 33 4.85 14.35 -16.13
C GLY A 33 5.70 13.08 -16.02
N TYR A 34 5.18 12.04 -15.37
CA TYR A 34 5.80 10.72 -15.35
C TYR A 34 5.18 9.80 -16.41
N THR A 35 5.98 8.87 -16.92
CA THR A 35 5.50 7.73 -17.70
C THR A 35 5.45 6.50 -16.77
N PRO A 36 4.26 5.97 -16.44
CA PRO A 36 4.13 4.76 -15.64
C PRO A 36 4.39 3.51 -16.48
N GLU A 37 5.15 2.57 -15.92
CA GLU A 37 5.40 1.24 -16.46
C GLU A 37 5.01 0.20 -15.40
N ARG A 38 3.85 -0.43 -15.59
CA ARG A 38 3.31 -1.45 -14.70
C ARG A 38 4.18 -2.69 -14.75
N VAL A 39 4.41 -3.29 -13.58
CA VAL A 39 5.30 -4.44 -13.43
C VAL A 39 4.46 -5.70 -13.34
N GLU A 40 4.68 -6.61 -14.27
CA GLU A 40 3.96 -7.88 -14.35
C GLU A 40 4.86 -9.05 -13.94
N GLY A 41 4.23 -10.19 -13.61
CA GLY A 41 4.95 -11.40 -13.22
C GLY A 41 5.62 -11.30 -11.83
N PRO A 42 6.64 -12.12 -11.54
CA PRO A 42 7.20 -12.25 -10.20
C PRO A 42 7.79 -10.97 -9.60
N GLU A 43 8.22 -10.01 -10.43
CA GLU A 43 8.76 -8.73 -9.97
C GLU A 43 7.71 -7.83 -9.31
N ASN A 44 6.40 -8.05 -9.58
CA ASN A 44 5.33 -7.23 -9.01
C ASN A 44 5.27 -7.29 -7.48
N LYS A 45 5.88 -8.32 -6.87
CA LYS A 45 6.03 -8.44 -5.42
C LYS A 45 7.01 -7.43 -4.84
N LEU A 46 7.85 -6.80 -5.65
CA LEU A 46 8.88 -5.86 -5.19
C LEU A 46 8.44 -4.40 -5.29
N TYR A 47 7.54 -4.10 -6.22
CA TYR A 47 6.93 -2.81 -6.48
C TYR A 47 5.87 -3.00 -7.59
N ASP A 48 4.87 -2.13 -7.66
CA ASP A 48 3.77 -2.24 -8.62
C ASP A 48 4.06 -1.50 -9.93
N VAL A 49 4.78 -0.38 -9.86
CA VAL A 49 5.03 0.49 -11.02
C VAL A 49 6.41 1.15 -10.99
N LYS A 50 7.01 1.27 -12.17
CA LYS A 50 8.21 2.08 -12.43
C LYS A 50 7.76 3.40 -13.07
N LEU A 51 8.14 4.53 -12.48
CA LEU A 51 7.85 5.85 -13.04
C LEU A 51 9.11 6.43 -13.67
N LYS A 52 9.00 6.92 -14.92
CA LYS A 52 10.09 7.58 -15.63
C LYS A 52 9.79 9.06 -15.86
N LYS A 53 10.76 9.93 -15.59
CA LYS A 53 10.69 11.36 -15.91
C LYS A 53 12.09 11.92 -16.17
N ASN A 54 12.33 12.50 -17.34
CA ASN A 54 13.62 13.12 -17.71
C ASN A 54 14.84 12.21 -17.44
N GLY A 55 14.74 10.92 -17.75
CA GLY A 55 15.81 9.94 -17.50
C GLY A 55 15.92 9.40 -16.06
N VAL A 56 15.21 10.00 -15.10
CA VAL A 56 15.11 9.50 -13.73
C VAL A 56 14.05 8.40 -13.65
N LYS A 57 14.38 7.29 -12.98
CA LYS A 57 13.47 6.18 -12.70
C LYS A 57 13.24 6.05 -11.20
N VAL A 58 11.98 5.92 -10.79
CA VAL A 58 11.62 5.60 -9.40
C VAL A 58 10.65 4.41 -9.38
N THR A 59 10.67 3.65 -8.31
CA THR A 59 9.78 2.49 -8.09
C THR A 59 8.72 2.83 -7.06
N VAL A 60 7.50 2.36 -7.26
CA VAL A 60 6.36 2.68 -6.38
C VAL A 60 5.61 1.40 -6.04
N GLU A 61 5.34 1.22 -4.75
CA GLU A 61 4.34 0.31 -4.20
C GLU A 61 3.02 1.08 -4.09
N GLU A 62 1.91 0.49 -4.47
CA GLU A 62 0.58 1.08 -4.39
C GLU A 62 -0.28 0.34 -3.38
N LYS A 63 -1.08 1.09 -2.64
CA LYS A 63 -2.10 0.55 -1.75
C LYS A 63 -3.36 1.37 -1.91
N PHE A 64 -4.47 0.70 -2.18
CA PHE A 64 -5.77 1.31 -2.38
C PHE A 64 -6.70 0.88 -1.25
N LEU A 65 -7.16 1.86 -0.48
CA LEU A 65 -8.03 1.63 0.67
C LEU A 65 -9.48 1.93 0.29
N ARG A 66 -10.38 0.98 0.61
CA ARG A 66 -11.82 1.10 0.36
C ARG A 66 -12.60 1.82 1.47
N ASN A 67 -12.07 1.85 2.69
CA ASN A 67 -12.83 2.29 3.85
C ASN A 67 -12.68 3.79 4.10
N ASP A 68 -13.66 4.38 4.79
CA ASP A 68 -13.77 5.83 5.02
C ASP A 68 -12.84 6.35 6.13
N ALA A 69 -11.77 5.62 6.47
CA ALA A 69 -10.87 5.98 7.55
C ALA A 69 -9.52 6.42 7.01
N ASP A 70 -9.07 7.60 7.45
CA ASP A 70 -7.74 8.15 7.14
C ASP A 70 -6.66 7.49 8.01
N ILE A 71 -6.48 6.18 7.80
CA ILE A 71 -5.52 5.34 8.49
C ILE A 71 -4.66 4.59 7.46
N MET A 72 -3.38 4.44 7.78
CA MET A 72 -2.47 3.57 7.06
C MET A 72 -2.39 2.22 7.75
N PHE A 73 -2.72 1.17 7.01
CA PHE A 73 -2.38 -0.21 7.37
C PHE A 73 -0.99 -0.54 6.82
N VAL A 74 -0.05 -0.82 7.71
CA VAL A 74 1.28 -1.32 7.35
C VAL A 74 1.38 -2.78 7.75
N GLU A 75 1.38 -3.66 6.75
CA GLU A 75 1.46 -5.11 6.98
C GLU A 75 2.87 -5.49 7.42
N ILE A 76 3.00 -5.92 8.69
CA ILE A 76 4.27 -6.41 9.23
C ILE A 76 4.38 -7.94 9.11
N LYS A 77 3.25 -8.65 9.05
CA LYS A 77 3.20 -10.10 8.91
C LYS A 77 2.08 -10.49 7.94
N GLN A 78 2.40 -11.29 6.95
CA GLN A 78 1.42 -11.78 5.96
C GLN A 78 0.66 -13.00 6.48
N ASP A 79 1.31 -13.85 7.27
CA ASP A 79 0.71 -15.06 7.82
C ASP A 79 1.11 -15.23 9.29
N THR A 80 0.14 -15.06 10.19
CA THR A 80 0.33 -15.23 11.64
C THR A 80 0.69 -16.65 12.07
N GLU A 81 0.40 -17.68 11.26
CA GLU A 81 0.71 -19.07 11.56
C GLU A 81 2.16 -19.43 11.21
N THR A 82 2.61 -19.02 10.01
CA THR A 82 3.96 -19.33 9.51
C THR A 82 5.01 -18.26 9.82
N ASP A 83 4.62 -17.15 10.45
CA ASP A 83 5.48 -15.99 10.68
C ASP A 83 6.02 -15.37 9.38
N ALA A 84 5.31 -15.56 8.26
CA ALA A 84 5.74 -15.03 6.98
C ALA A 84 5.72 -13.48 7.01
N PRO A 85 6.82 -12.82 6.58
CA PRO A 85 6.93 -11.38 6.66
C PRO A 85 5.92 -10.67 5.75
N GLY A 86 5.40 -9.53 6.22
CA GLY A 86 4.49 -8.69 5.44
C GLY A 86 5.20 -7.88 4.35
N TRP A 87 4.41 -7.22 3.49
CA TRP A 87 4.92 -6.46 2.34
C TRP A 87 5.98 -5.41 2.68
N ILE A 88 5.91 -4.83 3.88
CA ILE A 88 6.84 -3.78 4.31
C ILE A 88 8.30 -4.26 4.30
N GLU A 89 8.55 -5.54 4.55
CA GLU A 89 9.89 -6.11 4.63
C GLU A 89 10.49 -6.33 3.24
N TYR A 90 9.74 -6.94 2.32
CA TYR A 90 10.27 -7.37 1.02
C TYR A 90 10.13 -6.34 -0.11
N THR A 91 9.21 -5.36 0.00
CA THR A 91 9.08 -4.31 -1.03
C THR A 91 10.40 -3.55 -1.19
N ARG A 92 10.78 -3.32 -2.45
CA ARG A 92 11.95 -2.54 -2.89
C ARG A 92 11.54 -1.22 -3.54
N ALA A 93 10.28 -0.82 -3.35
CA ALA A 93 9.79 0.46 -3.84
C ALA A 93 10.56 1.63 -3.21
N THR A 94 10.75 2.69 -4.00
CA THR A 94 11.29 3.97 -3.52
C THR A 94 10.22 4.72 -2.73
N TYR A 95 8.98 4.67 -3.22
CA TYR A 95 7.82 5.30 -2.63
C TYR A 95 6.70 4.31 -2.37
N LEU A 96 5.90 4.58 -1.35
CA LEU A 96 4.56 4.03 -1.22
C LEU A 96 3.57 5.12 -1.64
N PHE A 97 2.71 4.80 -2.60
CA PHE A 97 1.56 5.59 -2.96
C PHE A 97 0.32 4.99 -2.31
N TYR A 98 -0.16 5.65 -1.25
CA TYR A 98 -1.26 5.17 -0.43
C TYR A 98 -2.49 6.01 -0.74
N VAL A 99 -3.53 5.37 -1.26
CA VAL A 99 -4.75 5.99 -1.78
C VAL A 99 -5.91 5.64 -0.85
N MET A 100 -6.64 6.65 -0.41
CA MET A 100 -7.77 6.56 0.54
C MET A 100 -8.92 7.44 0.05
N PRO A 101 -10.18 7.23 0.48
CA PRO A 101 -11.31 8.01 -0.02
C PRO A 101 -11.13 9.53 0.09
N SER A 102 -10.46 10.01 1.15
CA SER A 102 -10.19 11.44 1.36
C SER A 102 -9.11 12.01 0.43
N GLY A 103 -8.20 11.18 -0.08
CA GLY A 103 -7.01 11.66 -0.77
C GLY A 103 -5.93 10.61 -0.96
N ALA A 104 -4.73 11.07 -1.30
CA ALA A 104 -3.58 10.19 -1.41
C ALA A 104 -2.35 10.81 -0.78
N ILE A 105 -1.53 9.94 -0.21
CA ILE A 105 -0.23 10.32 0.34
C ILE A 105 0.89 9.57 -0.39
N LEU A 106 1.99 10.27 -0.61
CA LEU A 106 3.22 9.70 -1.14
C LEU A 106 4.27 9.62 -0.04
N CYS A 107 4.61 8.40 0.37
CA CYS A 107 5.56 8.13 1.45
C CYS A 107 6.93 7.74 0.90
N PHE A 108 8.00 8.21 1.55
CA PHE A 108 9.34 7.68 1.30
C PHE A 108 9.51 6.35 2.00
N MET A 109 9.80 5.28 1.25
CA MET A 109 9.83 3.95 1.87
C MET A 109 10.91 3.79 2.93
N SER A 110 12.09 4.36 2.72
CA SER A 110 13.17 4.32 3.71
C SER A 110 12.76 4.97 5.04
N LYS A 111 12.01 6.08 4.99
CA LYS A 111 11.49 6.75 6.18
C LYS A 111 10.40 5.93 6.86
N LEU A 112 9.47 5.36 6.08
CA LEU A 112 8.39 4.54 6.63
C LEU A 112 8.96 3.28 7.32
N LYS A 113 9.87 2.54 6.68
CA LYS A 113 10.52 1.37 7.31
C LYS A 113 11.26 1.76 8.61
N LYS A 114 11.98 2.89 8.58
CA LYS A 114 12.64 3.42 9.78
C LYS A 114 11.63 3.75 10.88
N PHE A 115 10.53 4.42 10.53
CA PHE A 115 9.48 4.78 11.46
C PHE A 115 8.85 3.55 12.12
N ILE A 116 8.44 2.54 11.33
CA ILE A 116 7.87 1.29 11.84
C ILE A 116 8.84 0.58 12.79
N ARG A 117 10.12 0.53 12.46
CA ARG A 117 11.14 -0.10 13.30
C ARG A 117 11.26 0.54 14.69
N TYR A 118 11.21 1.87 14.76
CA TYR A 118 11.42 2.59 16.02
C TYR A 118 10.13 2.89 16.80
N TYR A 119 9.03 3.08 16.09
CA TYR A 119 7.78 3.57 16.66
C TYR A 119 6.59 2.63 16.45
N GLY A 120 6.75 1.53 15.71
CA GLY A 120 5.65 0.62 15.39
C GLY A 120 4.95 0.04 16.63
N SER A 121 5.65 -0.13 17.75
CA SER A 121 5.07 -0.63 19.00
C SER A 121 4.11 0.35 19.68
N PHE A 122 4.13 1.64 19.33
CA PHE A 122 3.18 2.63 19.86
C PHE A 122 1.81 2.57 19.17
N TYR A 123 1.71 1.88 18.04
CA TYR A 123 0.50 1.80 17.24
C TYR A 123 -0.18 0.44 17.40
N PRO A 124 -1.53 0.43 17.44
CA PRO A 124 -2.27 -0.80 17.64
C PRO A 124 -2.09 -1.75 16.46
N ASP A 125 -2.19 -3.04 16.79
CA ASP A 125 -2.21 -4.12 15.83
C ASP A 125 -3.66 -4.41 15.38
N ALA A 126 -3.84 -4.60 14.09
CA ALA A 126 -5.07 -5.15 13.52
C ALA A 126 -4.76 -6.46 12.79
N ILE A 127 -5.43 -7.53 13.20
CA ILE A 127 -5.42 -8.79 12.46
C ILE A 127 -6.52 -8.70 11.40
N CYS A 128 -6.11 -8.74 10.14
CA CYS A 128 -7.04 -8.76 9.02
C CYS A 128 -7.06 -10.15 8.40
N THR A 129 -8.26 -10.69 8.21
CA THR A 129 -8.47 -11.83 7.30
C THR A 129 -8.70 -11.26 5.91
N LYS A 130 -7.63 -10.88 5.21
CA LYS A 130 -7.71 -10.40 3.82
C LYS A 130 -6.72 -11.16 2.95
N GLY A 131 -7.13 -11.49 1.73
CA GLY A 131 -6.24 -12.10 0.75
C GLY A 131 -5.82 -13.52 1.13
N TRP A 132 -4.51 -13.73 1.30
CA TRP A 132 -3.86 -15.04 1.41
C TRP A 132 -3.87 -15.68 2.81
N GLY A 133 -4.38 -14.98 3.84
CA GLY A 133 -4.36 -15.48 5.22
C GLY A 133 -4.75 -14.45 6.28
N ARG A 134 -4.25 -14.66 7.50
CA ARG A 134 -4.36 -13.73 8.64
C ARG A 134 -3.13 -12.84 8.64
N THR A 135 -3.31 -11.58 8.24
CA THR A 135 -2.24 -10.58 8.20
C THR A 135 -2.25 -9.74 9.48
N LEU A 136 -1.08 -9.39 9.99
CA LEU A 136 -0.91 -8.45 11.11
C LEU A 136 -0.47 -7.09 10.55
N ASN A 137 -1.24 -6.06 10.86
CA ASN A 137 -0.99 -4.70 10.38
C ASN A 137 -0.81 -3.74 11.56
N LYS A 138 0.15 -2.81 11.45
CA LYS A 138 0.13 -1.59 12.26
C LYS A 138 -0.90 -0.63 11.69
N VAL A 139 -1.76 -0.11 12.55
CA VAL A 139 -2.76 0.90 12.20
C VAL A 139 -2.26 2.27 12.63
N ILE A 140 -1.93 3.11 11.66
CA ILE A 140 -1.27 4.40 11.91
C ILE A 140 -2.15 5.52 11.34
N PRO A 141 -2.59 6.49 12.15
CA PRO A 141 -3.30 7.66 11.64
C PRO A 141 -2.47 8.41 10.58
N ILE A 142 -3.12 8.88 9.52
CA ILE A 142 -2.41 9.56 8.43
C ILE A 142 -1.78 10.88 8.89
N GLU A 143 -2.42 11.59 9.82
CA GLU A 143 -1.87 12.79 10.46
C GLU A 143 -0.47 12.56 11.02
N VAL A 144 -0.23 11.42 11.68
CA VAL A 144 1.07 11.05 12.23
C VAL A 144 2.12 10.90 11.11
N ILE A 145 1.74 10.31 9.98
CA ILE A 145 2.62 10.15 8.82
C ILE A 145 3.06 11.51 8.26
N LEU A 146 2.13 12.46 8.23
CA LEU A 146 2.36 13.82 7.73
C LEU A 146 3.19 14.65 8.70
N GLU A 147 2.85 14.65 9.99
CA GLU A 147 3.56 15.37 11.06
C GLU A 147 5.02 14.94 11.16
N ASN A 148 5.29 13.64 11.01
CA ASN A 148 6.64 13.07 11.05
C ASN A 148 7.40 13.22 9.72
N LYS A 149 6.82 13.88 8.71
CA LYS A 149 7.44 14.12 7.38
C LYS A 149 7.91 12.83 6.71
N ILE A 150 7.17 11.74 6.95
CA ILE A 150 7.39 10.42 6.33
C ILE A 150 6.85 10.44 4.90
N GLY A 151 5.66 11.04 4.73
CA GLY A 151 5.03 11.26 3.45
C GLY A 151 4.54 12.70 3.27
N LYS A 152 3.86 12.91 2.15
CA LYS A 152 3.22 14.17 1.79
C LYS A 152 1.84 13.87 1.21
N ASP A 153 0.86 14.70 1.55
CA ASP A 153 -0.42 14.73 0.86
C ASP A 153 -0.20 15.21 -0.60
N VAL A 154 -0.82 14.50 -1.54
CA VAL A 154 -0.78 14.82 -2.97
C VAL A 154 -2.17 15.03 -3.57
N GLY A 155 -3.20 15.14 -2.72
CA GLY A 155 -4.57 15.44 -3.07
C GLY A 155 -5.38 14.22 -3.49
N SER A 156 -6.63 14.47 -3.87
CA SER A 156 -7.57 13.44 -4.30
C SER A 156 -7.28 12.95 -5.72
N ILE A 157 -7.43 11.63 -5.91
CA ILE A 157 -7.21 10.92 -7.18
C ILE A 157 -8.42 10.04 -7.57
N PHE A 158 -9.61 10.43 -7.11
CA PHE A 158 -10.88 9.70 -7.23
C PHE A 158 -11.70 10.16 -8.46
N PRO A 159 -12.59 9.31 -9.02
CA PRO A 159 -13.52 8.44 -8.29
C PRO A 159 -13.20 6.95 -8.39
N CYS A 160 -12.47 6.43 -7.41
CA CYS A 160 -12.52 5.02 -7.01
C CYS A 160 -13.54 4.78 -5.88
N THR A 161 -14.68 5.49 -5.90
CA THR A 161 -15.81 5.24 -4.99
C THR A 161 -16.72 4.20 -5.62
N GLU A 162 -16.99 3.10 -4.91
CA GLU A 162 -18.20 2.30 -5.16
C GLU A 162 -19.44 3.03 -4.62
#